data_AF-A0A1I0JYU3-F1
#
_entry.id   AF-A0A1I0JYU3-F1
#
_cell.length_a   1.000
_cell.length_b   1.000
_cell.length_c   1.000
_cell.angle_alpha   90.00
_cell.angle_beta   90.00
_cell.angle_gamma   90.00
#
_symmetry.space_group_name_H-M   'P 1'
#
loop_
_entity.id
_entity.type
_entity.pdbx_description
1 polymer ?
#
loop_
_entity_poly.entity_id
_entity_poly.type
_entity_poly.pdbx_seq_one_letter_code
_entity_poly.pdbx_strand_id
1 'polypeptide(L)'
;MRAALLPLCLLFVPLAAGAQERPSKAVPALAKAPKLDGALKDFASPLTLRPPAAVDASASFTARVAWRKETLYVGVEVTDDQLLAGDLLTLTLFFPGAGPTAPGNTFRFALDGKRTSGPEAGTSAFAQAQVEAGVQRQDTKLNLEVALPIQAFPRFPAVDPLVFDLCLTYEDQDAVGQTPALLSNCKGGGMLGEALKLPDEFRKGLKLKPPPDILSLEAVQGGWLGWGVMHHPAWVEADEPLSTRSLRVLVAQDSVDPPQVGVNVPETLTLPGGRAILSVVSGQNPYATEGKCDGDRELRLGLYLVIGKGKTAQRVLDWPAASCALGRALSVSLDEEGALTIGYSNGATINFVWSADHFDRTELGKR
;
A
#
# COMPACT_ATOMS: atom_id res chain seq x y z
N MET A 1 5.64 -48.41 48.23
CA MET A 1 5.19 -48.11 46.85
C MET A 1 4.30 -46.89 46.90
N ARG A 2 4.76 -45.73 46.43
CA ARG A 2 3.97 -44.48 46.35
C ARG A 2 3.90 -44.09 44.88
N ALA A 3 2.67 -44.05 44.34
CA ALA A 3 2.39 -43.59 42.99
C ALA A 3 2.40 -42.05 42.98
N ALA A 4 3.21 -41.46 42.10
CA ALA A 4 3.19 -40.05 41.81
C ALA A 4 2.32 -39.81 40.57
N LEU A 5 1.22 -39.07 40.76
CA LEU A 5 0.37 -38.54 39.70
C LEU A 5 1.02 -37.26 39.14
N LEU A 6 1.37 -37.27 37.85
CA LEU A 6 1.69 -36.08 37.07
C LEU A 6 0.39 -35.44 36.55
N PRO A 7 0.18 -34.11 36.70
CA PRO A 7 -0.89 -33.43 36.01
C PRO A 7 -0.42 -33.05 34.60
N LEU A 8 -1.11 -33.59 33.60
CA LEU A 8 -0.96 -33.23 32.19
C LEU A 8 -1.56 -31.84 31.98
N CYS A 9 -0.72 -30.82 31.82
CA CYS A 9 -1.15 -29.48 31.40
C CYS A 9 -1.59 -29.53 29.93
N LEU A 10 -2.91 -29.56 29.71
CA LEU A 10 -3.52 -29.30 28.41
C LEU A 10 -3.31 -27.82 28.05
N LEU A 11 -2.33 -27.56 27.19
CA LEU A 11 -2.17 -26.30 26.48
C LEU A 11 -3.34 -26.16 25.50
N PHE A 12 -4.37 -25.42 25.89
CA PHE A 12 -5.36 -24.88 24.97
C PHE A 12 -4.67 -23.86 24.08
N VAL A 13 -4.29 -24.28 22.87
CA VAL A 13 -4.00 -23.36 21.77
C VAL A 13 -5.32 -22.67 21.44
N PRO A 14 -5.46 -21.34 21.60
CA PRO A 14 -6.63 -20.66 21.08
C PRO A 14 -6.53 -20.79 19.56
N LEU A 15 -7.38 -21.63 18.98
CA LEU A 15 -7.73 -21.53 17.56
C LEU A 15 -8.10 -20.06 17.34
N ALA A 16 -7.27 -19.34 16.59
CA ALA A 16 -7.62 -18.02 16.09
C ALA A 16 -8.98 -18.17 15.42
N ALA A 17 -10.02 -17.59 16.05
CA ALA A 17 -11.32 -17.49 15.44
C ALA A 17 -11.09 -16.80 14.10
N GLY A 18 -11.32 -17.52 12.99
CA GLY A 18 -11.25 -16.93 11.66
C GLY A 18 -12.11 -15.68 11.70
N ALA A 19 -11.51 -14.52 11.45
CA ALA A 19 -12.22 -13.25 11.48
C ALA A 19 -13.43 -13.41 10.57
N GLN A 20 -14.63 -13.39 11.17
CA GLN A 20 -15.87 -13.54 10.43
C GLN A 20 -15.90 -12.45 9.36
N GLU A 21 -15.97 -12.84 8.09
CA GLU A 21 -16.01 -11.88 6.98
C GLU A 21 -17.15 -10.90 7.23
N ARG A 22 -16.79 -9.62 7.39
CA ARG A 22 -17.75 -8.56 7.65
C ARG A 22 -18.72 -8.45 6.47
N PRO A 23 -20.04 -8.36 6.70
CA PRO A 23 -21.00 -8.15 5.63
C PRO A 23 -20.60 -6.96 4.74
N SER A 24 -20.75 -7.12 3.42
CA SER A 24 -20.38 -6.09 2.46
C SER A 24 -21.50 -5.77 1.48
N LYS A 25 -21.59 -4.50 1.11
CA LYS A 25 -22.59 -3.97 0.19
C LYS A 25 -21.96 -3.53 -1.12
N ALA A 26 -22.52 -3.98 -2.23
CA ALA A 26 -22.01 -3.64 -3.55
C ALA A 26 -22.21 -2.15 -3.86
N VAL A 27 -21.15 -1.51 -4.36
CA VAL A 27 -21.20 -0.13 -4.84
C VAL A 27 -21.82 -0.13 -6.25
N PRO A 28 -22.87 0.68 -6.51
CA PRO A 28 -23.54 0.69 -7.81
C PRO A 28 -22.68 1.34 -8.90
N ALA A 29 -22.86 0.90 -10.14
CA ALA A 29 -22.18 1.45 -11.30
C ALA A 29 -22.97 2.61 -11.92
N LEU A 30 -22.29 3.67 -12.38
CA LEU A 30 -22.91 4.81 -13.05
C LEU A 30 -22.93 4.65 -14.57
N ALA A 31 -24.04 5.06 -15.21
CA ALA A 31 -24.19 5.05 -16.66
C ALA A 31 -23.31 6.09 -17.38
N LYS A 32 -22.88 7.17 -16.69
CA LYS A 32 -21.90 8.18 -17.15
C LYS A 32 -21.00 8.59 -15.98
N ALA A 33 -19.80 9.09 -16.28
CA ALA A 33 -18.98 9.73 -15.25
C ALA A 33 -19.65 11.05 -14.83
N PRO A 34 -19.73 11.35 -13.52
CA PRO A 34 -20.16 12.66 -13.03
C PRO A 34 -19.29 13.78 -13.58
N LYS A 35 -19.89 14.96 -13.81
CA LYS A 35 -19.12 16.18 -13.96
C LYS A 35 -18.72 16.66 -12.57
N LEU A 36 -17.44 16.93 -12.35
CA LEU A 36 -16.96 17.42 -11.05
C LEU A 36 -17.25 18.92 -10.92
N ASP A 37 -18.53 19.29 -10.86
CA ASP A 37 -19.00 20.68 -10.73
C ASP A 37 -19.69 20.96 -9.38
N GLY A 38 -19.73 19.95 -8.50
CA GLY A 38 -20.38 20.01 -7.19
C GLY A 38 -21.89 19.74 -7.27
N ALA A 39 -22.46 19.47 -8.45
CA ALA A 39 -23.87 19.15 -8.60
C ALA A 39 -24.10 17.63 -8.50
N LEU A 40 -24.52 17.17 -7.32
CA LEU A 40 -24.72 15.76 -6.99
C LEU A 40 -25.85 15.02 -7.76
N LYS A 41 -26.42 15.62 -8.81
CA LYS A 41 -27.50 15.07 -9.64
C LYS A 41 -27.03 13.91 -10.54
N ASP A 42 -25.73 13.84 -10.82
CA ASP A 42 -25.16 12.83 -11.71
C ASP A 42 -25.08 11.44 -11.03
N PHE A 43 -25.28 11.39 -9.70
CA PHE A 43 -25.39 10.17 -8.90
C PHE A 43 -26.81 9.57 -8.96
N ALA A 44 -27.19 9.02 -10.12
CA ALA A 44 -28.45 8.30 -10.25
C ALA A 44 -28.39 6.94 -9.52
N SER A 45 -29.27 6.73 -8.53
CA SER A 45 -29.36 5.51 -7.68
C SER A 45 -28.06 5.14 -6.92
N PRO A 46 -27.52 6.04 -6.09
CA PRO A 46 -26.27 5.80 -5.38
C PRO A 46 -26.47 4.95 -4.13
N LEU A 47 -25.38 4.32 -3.68
CA LEU A 47 -25.32 3.82 -2.31
C LEU A 47 -25.14 5.03 -1.38
N THR A 48 -26.01 5.16 -0.39
CA THR A 48 -25.98 6.29 0.55
C THR A 48 -25.33 5.90 1.86
N LEU A 49 -24.41 6.73 2.35
CA LEU A 49 -23.78 6.64 3.67
C LEU A 49 -24.14 7.88 4.50
N ARG A 50 -24.37 7.68 5.79
CA ARG A 50 -24.68 8.75 6.75
C ARG A 50 -23.97 8.45 8.08
N PRO A 51 -23.55 9.48 8.83
CA PRO A 51 -23.13 9.29 10.21
C PRO A 51 -24.33 8.82 11.06
N PRO A 52 -24.09 8.20 12.23
CA PRO A 52 -25.14 7.95 13.21
C PRO A 52 -25.82 9.26 13.59
N ALA A 53 -27.13 9.21 13.87
CA ALA A 53 -27.85 10.38 14.37
C ALA A 53 -27.26 10.82 15.71
N ALA A 54 -26.84 12.08 15.80
CA ALA A 54 -26.46 12.74 17.04
C ALA A 54 -27.59 13.71 17.42
N VAL A 55 -27.98 13.70 18.70
CA VAL A 55 -29.16 14.42 19.20
C VAL A 55 -28.98 15.95 19.15
N ASP A 56 -27.73 16.43 19.23
CA ASP A 56 -27.38 17.85 19.34
C ASP A 56 -26.41 18.32 18.22
N ALA A 57 -26.43 17.68 17.05
CA ALA A 57 -25.52 18.06 15.96
C ALA A 57 -26.01 19.32 15.20
N SER A 58 -25.15 20.34 15.14
CA SER A 58 -25.25 21.55 14.30
C SER A 58 -25.14 21.22 12.80
N ALA A 59 -24.25 20.29 12.47
CA ALA A 59 -24.01 19.84 11.11
C ALA A 59 -24.51 18.42 10.82
N SER A 60 -24.63 18.09 9.54
CA SER A 60 -24.92 16.74 9.06
C SER A 60 -24.33 16.52 7.67
N PHE A 61 -24.07 15.27 7.31
CA PHE A 61 -23.70 14.95 5.93
C PHE A 61 -24.41 13.70 5.40
N THR A 62 -24.62 13.68 4.09
CA THR A 62 -25.04 12.49 3.34
C THR A 62 -24.06 12.27 2.19
N ALA A 63 -23.42 11.10 2.16
CA ALA A 63 -22.53 10.71 1.08
C ALA A 63 -23.20 9.72 0.12
N ARG A 64 -22.96 9.89 -1.17
CA ARG A 64 -23.43 9.09 -2.30
C ARG A 64 -22.21 8.45 -2.94
N VAL A 65 -22.18 7.12 -3.00
CA VAL A 65 -21.04 6.36 -3.48
C VAL A 65 -21.47 5.54 -4.70
N ALA A 66 -20.70 5.65 -5.76
CA ALA A 66 -20.90 4.90 -7.00
C ALA A 66 -19.57 4.76 -7.75
N TRP A 67 -19.49 3.90 -8.76
CA TRP A 67 -18.26 3.72 -9.54
C TRP A 67 -18.53 3.76 -11.04
N ARG A 68 -17.51 4.07 -11.83
CA ARG A 68 -17.52 3.89 -13.27
C ARG A 68 -16.10 3.66 -13.79
N LYS A 69 -15.94 2.62 -14.62
CA LYS A 69 -14.64 2.14 -15.09
C LYS A 69 -13.71 1.90 -13.89
N GLU A 70 -12.52 2.47 -13.88
CA GLU A 70 -11.54 2.35 -12.79
C GLU A 70 -11.58 3.55 -11.82
N THR A 71 -12.75 4.20 -11.65
CA THR A 71 -12.91 5.37 -10.78
C THR A 71 -14.08 5.22 -9.82
N LEU A 72 -13.80 5.41 -8.53
CA LEU A 72 -14.80 5.53 -7.48
C LEU A 72 -15.20 7.00 -7.36
N TYR A 73 -16.50 7.27 -7.36
CA TYR A 73 -17.05 8.60 -7.21
C TYR A 73 -17.75 8.71 -5.86
N VAL A 74 -17.47 9.81 -5.16
CA VAL A 74 -18.07 10.11 -3.86
C VAL A 74 -18.65 11.52 -3.91
N GLY A 75 -19.97 11.62 -3.85
CA GLY A 75 -20.70 12.87 -3.76
C GLY A 75 -21.14 13.11 -2.33
N VAL A 76 -20.82 14.25 -1.72
CA VAL A 76 -21.15 14.55 -0.33
C VAL A 76 -21.95 15.84 -0.27
N GLU A 77 -23.11 15.78 0.38
CA GLU A 77 -23.90 16.96 0.76
C GLU A 77 -23.71 17.15 2.25
N VAL A 78 -23.06 18.24 2.65
CA VAL A 78 -22.95 18.70 4.03
C VAL A 78 -23.95 19.83 4.23
N THR A 79 -24.67 19.80 5.34
CA THR A 79 -25.50 20.92 5.82
C THR A 79 -24.99 21.31 7.19
N ASP A 80 -24.76 22.60 7.38
CA ASP A 80 -24.12 23.19 8.55
C ASP A 80 -24.77 24.55 8.82
N ASP A 81 -24.99 24.93 10.08
CA ASP A 81 -25.55 26.25 10.39
C ASP A 81 -24.57 27.39 10.04
N GLN A 82 -23.26 27.15 10.03
CA GLN A 82 -22.25 28.12 9.62
C GLN A 82 -21.08 27.49 8.84
N LEU A 83 -21.12 27.61 7.50
CA LEU A 83 -19.96 27.21 6.68
C LEU A 83 -18.80 28.23 6.75
N LEU A 84 -17.75 27.87 7.46
CA LEU A 84 -16.54 28.65 7.70
C LEU A 84 -15.28 28.04 7.06
N ALA A 85 -14.23 28.84 6.92
CA ALA A 85 -12.98 28.41 6.26
C ALA A 85 -12.22 27.31 7.03
N GLY A 86 -12.54 27.12 8.31
CA GLY A 86 -12.00 26.04 9.15
C GLY A 86 -12.64 24.68 8.88
N ASP A 87 -13.83 24.67 8.26
CA ASP A 87 -14.57 23.43 8.04
C ASP A 87 -13.85 22.52 7.05
N LEU A 88 -13.84 21.24 7.39
CA LEU A 88 -13.07 20.27 6.63
C LEU A 88 -13.77 18.93 6.53
N LEU A 89 -13.83 18.42 5.31
CA LEU A 89 -14.25 17.06 5.03
C LEU A 89 -13.02 16.19 4.76
N THR A 90 -12.85 15.17 5.58
CA THR A 90 -11.80 14.17 5.48
C THR A 90 -12.40 12.85 5.00
N LEU A 91 -11.91 12.35 3.86
CA LEU A 91 -12.25 11.06 3.28
C LEU A 91 -11.08 10.10 3.47
N THR A 92 -11.29 8.95 4.11
CA THR A 92 -10.28 7.89 4.26
C THR A 92 -10.76 6.61 3.61
N LEU A 93 -9.94 6.05 2.72
CA LEU A 93 -10.15 4.79 2.03
C LEU A 93 -9.18 3.76 2.60
N PHE A 94 -9.67 2.57 2.94
CA PHE A 94 -8.86 1.47 3.45
C PHE A 94 -9.36 0.11 2.96
N PHE A 95 -8.44 -0.80 2.61
CA PHE A 95 -8.75 -2.18 2.19
C PHE A 95 -8.26 -3.18 3.25
N PRO A 96 -9.12 -3.64 4.17
CA PRO A 96 -8.73 -4.62 5.19
C PRO A 96 -8.13 -5.91 4.60
N GLY A 97 -8.58 -6.31 3.41
CA GLY A 97 -8.08 -7.50 2.70
C GLY A 97 -6.69 -7.34 2.09
N ALA A 98 -6.12 -6.13 2.04
CA ALA A 98 -4.78 -5.90 1.50
C ALA A 98 -3.64 -6.32 2.46
N GLY A 99 -4.00 -6.81 3.66
CA GLY A 99 -3.10 -7.26 4.70
C GLY A 99 -3.04 -6.31 5.89
N PRO A 100 -2.60 -6.79 7.07
CA PRO A 100 -2.66 -6.03 8.33
C PRO A 100 -1.72 -4.82 8.37
N THR A 101 -0.80 -4.70 7.41
CA THR A 101 0.15 -3.58 7.29
C THR A 101 -0.13 -2.69 6.09
N ALA A 102 -1.19 -2.98 5.32
CA ALA A 102 -1.58 -2.10 4.23
C ALA A 102 -2.00 -0.73 4.81
N PRO A 103 -1.42 0.39 4.34
CA PRO A 103 -1.87 1.70 4.79
C PRO A 103 -3.25 2.03 4.20
N GLY A 104 -3.97 2.95 4.81
CA GLY A 104 -5.09 3.65 4.17
C GLY A 104 -4.62 4.93 3.48
N ASN A 105 -5.44 5.47 2.58
CA ASN A 105 -5.23 6.80 2.01
C ASN A 105 -6.32 7.75 2.51
N THR A 106 -5.90 8.90 3.01
CA THR A 106 -6.74 10.00 3.46
C THR A 106 -6.64 11.21 2.52
N PHE A 107 -7.77 11.81 2.19
CA PHE A 107 -7.92 12.99 1.35
C PHE A 107 -8.75 14.04 2.08
N ARG A 108 -8.34 15.30 2.02
CA ARG A 108 -8.98 16.41 2.75
C ARG A 108 -9.54 17.44 1.77
N PHE A 109 -10.71 17.99 2.09
CA PHE A 109 -11.42 18.96 1.25
C PHE A 109 -12.01 20.04 2.14
N ALA A 110 -11.83 21.31 1.77
CA ALA A 110 -12.43 22.47 2.41
C ALA A 110 -13.47 23.11 1.47
N LEU A 111 -14.01 24.26 1.87
CA LEU A 111 -15.04 25.00 1.11
C LEU A 111 -14.60 25.45 -0.30
N ASP A 112 -13.30 25.55 -0.54
CA ASP A 112 -12.69 25.94 -1.82
C ASP A 112 -12.07 24.75 -2.57
N GLY A 113 -12.28 23.52 -2.08
CA GLY A 113 -11.84 22.30 -2.73
C GLY A 113 -10.74 21.56 -1.99
N LYS A 114 -9.95 20.82 -2.76
CA LYS A 114 -8.97 19.86 -2.26
C LYS A 114 -7.87 20.54 -1.44
N ARG A 115 -7.53 19.90 -0.32
CA ARG A 115 -6.40 20.26 0.56
C ARG A 115 -5.35 19.15 0.53
N THR A 116 -4.11 19.52 0.82
CA THR A 116 -3.05 18.55 1.04
C THR A 116 -3.33 17.78 2.33
N SER A 117 -3.31 16.46 2.26
CA SER A 117 -3.28 15.64 3.46
C SER A 117 -1.89 15.80 4.09
N GLY A 118 -1.84 16.14 5.38
CA GLY A 118 -0.58 16.32 6.09
C GLY A 118 0.26 15.04 6.10
N PRO A 119 1.58 15.11 6.39
CA PRO A 119 2.48 13.95 6.33
C PRO A 119 2.04 12.81 7.26
N GLU A 120 1.37 13.13 8.37
CA GLU A 120 0.87 12.14 9.35
C GLU A 120 -0.28 11.28 8.81
N ALA A 121 -0.94 11.69 7.72
CA ALA A 121 -2.06 10.97 7.14
C ALA A 121 -1.65 9.75 6.31
N GLY A 122 -0.35 9.55 6.04
CA GLY A 122 0.17 8.40 5.30
C GLY A 122 -0.09 8.41 3.78
N THR A 123 -0.95 9.30 3.28
CA THR A 123 -1.26 9.41 1.84
C THR A 123 -0.09 9.97 1.05
N SER A 124 0.43 9.18 0.10
CA SER A 124 1.52 9.62 -0.77
C SER A 124 1.15 10.84 -1.62
N ALA A 125 2.15 11.68 -1.93
CA ALA A 125 1.95 12.84 -2.81
C ALA A 125 1.43 12.44 -4.19
N PHE A 126 1.87 11.28 -4.70
CA PHE A 126 1.37 10.70 -5.94
C PHE A 126 -0.14 10.41 -5.86
N ALA A 127 -0.59 9.65 -4.85
CA ALA A 127 -2.00 9.33 -4.67
C ALA A 127 -2.84 10.60 -4.47
N GLN A 128 -2.34 11.57 -3.69
CA GLN A 128 -3.00 12.88 -3.56
C GLN A 128 -3.18 13.52 -4.93
N ALA A 129 -2.14 13.60 -5.77
CA ALA A 129 -2.20 14.25 -7.08
C ALA A 129 -3.25 13.66 -8.04
N GLN A 130 -3.59 12.37 -7.91
CA GLN A 130 -4.57 11.69 -8.76
C GLN A 130 -6.03 12.09 -8.48
N VAL A 131 -6.32 12.64 -7.31
CA VAL A 131 -7.70 12.92 -6.89
C VAL A 131 -8.16 14.28 -7.40
N GLU A 132 -9.33 14.30 -8.03
CA GLU A 132 -10.00 15.52 -8.46
C GLU A 132 -11.27 15.74 -7.65
N ALA A 133 -11.64 16.99 -7.45
CA ALA A 133 -12.89 17.33 -6.79
C ALA A 133 -13.53 18.61 -7.33
N GLY A 134 -14.86 18.62 -7.39
CA GLY A 134 -15.69 19.79 -7.65
C GLY A 134 -16.45 20.18 -6.38
N VAL A 135 -16.53 21.49 -6.12
CA VAL A 135 -17.22 22.03 -4.95
C VAL A 135 -18.29 23.01 -5.37
N GLN A 136 -19.45 22.93 -4.74
CA GLN A 136 -20.51 23.91 -4.85
C GLN A 136 -21.01 24.30 -3.46
N ARG A 137 -20.84 25.58 -3.11
CA ARG A 137 -21.37 26.16 -1.88
C ARG A 137 -22.73 26.81 -2.13
N GLN A 138 -23.66 26.62 -1.20
CA GLN A 138 -24.99 27.23 -1.21
C GLN A 138 -25.40 27.59 0.22
N ASP A 139 -25.17 28.84 0.64
CA ASP A 139 -25.53 29.35 1.98
C ASP A 139 -25.00 28.43 3.11
N THR A 140 -25.86 27.58 3.66
CA THR A 140 -25.64 26.57 4.73
C THR A 140 -25.29 25.16 4.21
N LYS A 141 -25.12 24.99 2.89
CA LYS A 141 -24.84 23.70 2.25
C LYS A 141 -23.53 23.71 1.48
N LEU A 142 -22.77 22.63 1.64
CA LEU A 142 -21.57 22.34 0.87
C LEU A 142 -21.78 21.03 0.12
N ASN A 143 -21.76 21.10 -1.21
CA ASN A 143 -21.71 19.91 -2.04
C ASN A 143 -20.28 19.69 -2.53
N LEU A 144 -19.80 18.45 -2.40
CA LEU A 144 -18.51 18.00 -2.90
C LEU A 144 -18.71 16.81 -3.82
N GLU A 145 -18.07 16.79 -4.98
CA GLU A 145 -17.94 15.61 -5.82
C GLU A 145 -16.47 15.25 -5.94
N VAL A 146 -16.11 14.03 -5.56
CA VAL A 146 -14.73 13.53 -5.59
C VAL A 146 -14.63 12.38 -6.59
N ALA A 147 -13.63 12.45 -7.46
CA ALA A 147 -13.19 11.34 -8.29
C ALA A 147 -11.91 10.72 -7.71
N LEU A 148 -12.02 9.45 -7.30
CA LEU A 148 -10.93 8.64 -6.78
C LEU A 148 -10.59 7.58 -7.86
N PRO A 149 -9.69 7.87 -8.80
CA PRO A 149 -9.22 6.84 -9.72
C PRO A 149 -8.46 5.75 -8.95
N ILE A 150 -8.41 4.54 -9.48
CA ILE A 150 -7.75 3.40 -8.83
C ILE A 150 -6.26 3.66 -8.52
N GLN A 151 -5.60 4.57 -9.25
CA GLN A 151 -4.23 5.02 -8.96
C GLN A 151 -4.12 5.82 -7.65
N ALA A 152 -5.23 6.39 -7.18
CA ALA A 152 -5.29 7.05 -5.88
C ALA A 152 -5.58 6.08 -4.73
N PHE A 153 -5.93 4.82 -5.03
CA PHE A 153 -6.26 3.87 -3.97
C PHE A 153 -5.00 3.54 -3.16
N PRO A 154 -5.15 3.30 -1.85
CA PRO A 154 -4.08 2.64 -1.10
C PRO A 154 -3.92 1.21 -1.61
N ARG A 155 -2.95 0.49 -1.04
CA ARG A 155 -2.77 -0.93 -1.36
C ARG A 155 -4.08 -1.71 -1.26
N PHE A 156 -4.41 -2.47 -2.30
CA PHE A 156 -5.68 -3.22 -2.41
C PHE A 156 -5.45 -4.67 -2.91
N PRO A 157 -6.36 -5.61 -2.65
CA PRO A 157 -6.19 -7.01 -3.06
C PRO A 157 -6.01 -7.20 -4.58
N ALA A 158 -5.05 -8.03 -4.98
CA ALA A 158 -4.73 -8.29 -6.38
C ALA A 158 -5.80 -9.14 -7.07
N VAL A 159 -6.31 -10.17 -6.39
CA VAL A 159 -7.23 -11.18 -6.93
C VAL A 159 -8.54 -11.30 -6.15
N ASP A 160 -8.57 -10.94 -4.86
CA ASP A 160 -9.79 -11.02 -4.06
C ASP A 160 -10.75 -9.86 -4.34
N PRO A 161 -12.04 -9.98 -3.97
CA PRO A 161 -12.98 -8.87 -4.06
C PRO A 161 -12.44 -7.61 -3.39
N LEU A 162 -12.63 -6.47 -4.06
CA LEU A 162 -12.25 -5.17 -3.55
C LEU A 162 -13.22 -4.72 -2.46
N VAL A 163 -13.05 -5.28 -1.25
CA VAL A 163 -13.80 -4.92 -0.05
C VAL A 163 -13.04 -3.84 0.72
N PHE A 164 -13.71 -2.74 1.02
CA PHE A 164 -13.09 -1.55 1.59
C PHE A 164 -14.00 -0.83 2.57
N ASP A 165 -13.38 -0.07 3.46
CA ASP A 165 -14.02 0.92 4.29
C ASP A 165 -13.79 2.32 3.68
N LEU A 166 -14.88 3.09 3.58
CA LEU A 166 -14.90 4.49 3.18
C LEU A 166 -15.40 5.34 4.34
N CYS A 167 -14.43 5.92 5.05
CA CYS A 167 -14.68 6.83 6.15
C CYS A 167 -14.79 8.25 5.67
N LEU A 168 -15.85 8.93 6.07
CA LEU A 168 -16.04 10.36 5.91
C LEU A 168 -16.17 10.97 7.31
N THR A 169 -15.35 11.97 7.57
CA THR A 169 -15.39 12.77 8.80
C THR A 169 -15.48 14.22 8.41
N TYR A 170 -16.54 14.89 8.85
CA TYR A 170 -16.69 16.33 8.76
C TYR A 170 -16.27 16.96 10.09
N GLU A 171 -15.36 17.92 10.00
CA GLU A 171 -14.87 18.76 11.08
C GLU A 171 -15.62 20.10 10.98
N ASP A 172 -16.60 20.30 11.85
CA ASP A 172 -17.37 21.53 11.98
C ASP A 172 -16.60 22.49 12.90
N GLN A 173 -16.16 23.63 12.36
CA GLN A 173 -15.37 24.62 13.06
C GLN A 173 -16.02 26.01 13.04
N ASP A 174 -16.98 26.20 13.94
CA ASP A 174 -17.69 27.47 14.19
C ASP A 174 -16.82 28.65 14.67
N ALA A 175 -15.64 28.38 15.26
CA ALA A 175 -14.77 29.43 15.77
C ALA A 175 -13.27 29.09 15.78
N VAL A 176 -12.45 30.11 15.55
CA VAL A 176 -10.99 30.01 15.64
C VAL A 176 -10.59 29.68 17.08
N GLY A 177 -9.80 28.61 17.25
CA GLY A 177 -9.29 28.17 18.55
C GLY A 177 -10.22 27.24 19.34
N GLN A 178 -11.40 26.90 18.82
CA GLN A 178 -12.24 25.83 19.37
C GLN A 178 -11.87 24.47 18.79
N THR A 179 -12.11 23.41 19.58
CA THR A 179 -12.02 22.04 19.09
C THR A 179 -13.18 21.76 18.15
N PRO A 180 -12.92 21.36 16.89
CA PRO A 180 -14.00 21.09 15.93
C PRO A 180 -14.94 19.97 16.41
N ALA A 181 -16.23 20.12 16.15
CA ALA A 181 -17.18 19.04 16.33
C ALA A 181 -17.01 18.02 15.18
N LEU A 182 -16.88 16.74 15.54
CA LEU A 182 -16.59 15.68 14.57
C LEU A 182 -17.84 14.86 14.26
N LEU A 183 -18.24 14.87 12.99
CA LEU A 183 -19.30 14.01 12.47
C LEU A 183 -18.68 12.95 11.57
N SER A 184 -18.76 11.68 11.97
CA SER A 184 -18.12 10.58 11.24
C SER A 184 -19.07 9.39 11.03
N ASN A 185 -18.97 8.74 9.86
CA ASN A 185 -19.58 7.43 9.64
C ASN A 185 -18.68 6.26 10.10
N CYS A 186 -17.57 6.55 10.78
CA CYS A 186 -16.60 5.56 11.22
C CYS A 186 -16.36 5.58 12.73
N LYS A 187 -15.94 4.42 13.27
CA LYS A 187 -15.54 4.26 14.67
C LYS A 187 -14.40 3.26 14.77
N GLY A 188 -13.36 3.61 15.54
CA GLY A 188 -12.22 2.72 15.76
C GLY A 188 -11.44 2.36 14.48
N GLY A 189 -11.44 3.25 13.47
CA GLY A 189 -10.68 3.07 12.24
C GLY A 189 -11.40 2.33 11.11
N GLY A 190 -12.68 1.95 11.28
CA GLY A 190 -13.49 1.33 10.23
C GLY A 190 -14.88 1.93 10.11
N MET A 191 -15.57 1.65 9.00
CA MET A 191 -16.96 2.07 8.79
C MET A 191 -17.87 1.50 9.87
N LEU A 192 -18.93 2.22 10.22
CA LEU A 192 -20.04 1.64 10.97
C LEU A 192 -20.94 0.83 10.02
N GLY A 193 -21.35 -0.37 10.45
CA GLY A 193 -22.23 -1.23 9.66
C GLY A 193 -21.51 -2.12 8.66
N GLU A 194 -21.97 -2.17 7.41
CA GLU A 194 -21.42 -3.03 6.35
C GLU A 194 -20.21 -2.37 5.66
N ALA A 195 -19.24 -3.18 5.24
CA ALA A 195 -18.16 -2.72 4.37
C ALA A 195 -18.69 -2.47 2.94
N LEU A 196 -17.91 -1.79 2.11
CA LEU A 196 -18.24 -1.58 0.70
C LEU A 196 -17.51 -2.57 -0.18
N LYS A 197 -18.11 -2.93 -1.31
CA LYS A 197 -17.52 -3.86 -2.28
C LYS A 197 -17.58 -3.29 -3.70
N LEU A 198 -16.41 -3.18 -4.33
CA LEU A 198 -16.27 -2.94 -5.76
C LEU A 198 -16.22 -4.28 -6.51
N PRO A 199 -16.79 -4.35 -7.72
CA PRO A 199 -16.76 -5.57 -8.52
C PRO A 199 -15.42 -5.72 -9.24
N ASP A 200 -15.09 -6.94 -9.67
CA ASP A 200 -13.86 -7.26 -10.39
C ASP A 200 -13.70 -6.46 -11.68
N GLU A 201 -14.80 -6.09 -12.34
CA GLU A 201 -14.82 -5.19 -13.50
C GLU A 201 -14.05 -3.89 -13.24
N PHE A 202 -14.05 -3.38 -12.01
CA PHE A 202 -13.36 -2.14 -11.63
C PHE A 202 -11.86 -2.20 -11.90
N ARG A 203 -11.22 -3.36 -11.72
CA ARG A 203 -9.77 -3.55 -11.93
C ARG A 203 -9.42 -4.11 -13.30
N LYS A 204 -10.38 -4.66 -14.06
CA LYS A 204 -10.11 -5.33 -15.36
C LYS A 204 -9.40 -4.43 -16.36
N GLY A 205 -9.64 -3.11 -16.33
CA GLY A 205 -9.01 -2.15 -17.22
C GLY A 205 -7.51 -1.96 -17.01
N LEU A 206 -6.97 -2.34 -15.84
CA LEU A 206 -5.55 -2.20 -15.52
C LEU A 206 -4.65 -3.11 -16.36
N LYS A 207 -5.18 -4.25 -16.84
CA LYS A 207 -4.43 -5.25 -17.62
C LYS A 207 -3.15 -5.78 -16.94
N LEU A 208 -3.03 -5.63 -15.62
CA LEU A 208 -1.94 -6.15 -14.82
C LEU A 208 -2.05 -7.67 -14.73
N LYS A 209 -0.89 -8.34 -14.71
CA LYS A 209 -0.79 -9.81 -14.61
C LYS A 209 0.22 -10.18 -13.53
N PRO A 210 -0.06 -9.86 -12.26
CA PRO A 210 0.84 -10.24 -11.19
C PRO A 210 0.87 -11.77 -11.03
N PRO A 211 2.00 -12.36 -10.62
CA PRO A 211 2.10 -13.76 -10.23
C PRO A 211 1.14 -14.14 -9.07
N PRO A 212 0.80 -15.43 -8.89
CA PRO A 212 -0.17 -15.87 -7.88
C PRO A 212 0.20 -15.58 -6.43
N ASP A 213 1.49 -15.43 -6.12
CA ASP A 213 2.02 -15.11 -4.79
C ASP A 213 1.91 -13.61 -4.43
N ILE A 214 1.52 -12.78 -5.40
CA ILE A 214 1.22 -11.36 -5.18
C ILE A 214 -0.22 -11.21 -4.69
N LEU A 215 -0.34 -10.79 -3.44
CA LEU A 215 -1.61 -10.70 -2.73
C LEU A 215 -2.28 -9.33 -2.91
N SER A 216 -1.48 -8.28 -3.10
CA SER A 216 -2.01 -6.92 -3.22
C SER A 216 -1.20 -6.04 -4.15
N LEU A 217 -1.84 -4.99 -4.65
CA LEU A 217 -1.33 -4.05 -5.63
C LEU A 217 -1.38 -2.63 -5.07
N GLU A 218 -0.41 -1.82 -5.45
CA GLU A 218 -0.30 -0.42 -5.07
C GLU A 218 0.21 0.38 -6.27
N ALA A 219 -0.49 1.45 -6.62
CA ALA A 219 -0.05 2.36 -7.68
C ALA A 219 1.01 3.33 -7.13
N VAL A 220 2.06 3.56 -7.92
CA VAL A 220 3.12 4.52 -7.59
C VAL A 220 3.43 5.36 -8.82
N GLN A 221 4.18 6.45 -8.62
CA GLN A 221 4.68 7.21 -9.76
C GLN A 221 5.59 6.33 -10.62
N GLY A 222 5.23 6.15 -11.89
CA GLY A 222 6.00 5.36 -12.87
C GLY A 222 5.60 3.88 -12.95
N GLY A 223 4.53 3.45 -12.27
CA GLY A 223 3.97 2.11 -12.47
C GLY A 223 3.18 1.55 -11.29
N TRP A 224 3.28 0.24 -11.12
CA TRP A 224 2.55 -0.55 -10.12
C TRP A 224 3.51 -1.45 -9.34
N LEU A 225 3.27 -1.54 -8.04
CA LEU A 225 3.94 -2.47 -7.14
C LEU A 225 3.00 -3.61 -6.76
N GLY A 226 3.54 -4.82 -6.70
CA GLY A 226 2.90 -6.00 -6.19
C GLY A 226 3.57 -6.46 -4.89
N TRP A 227 2.74 -6.79 -3.91
CA TRP A 227 3.15 -7.17 -2.57
C TRP A 227 2.72 -8.60 -2.29
N GLY A 228 3.68 -9.42 -1.84
CA GLY A 228 3.42 -10.76 -1.32
C GLY A 228 3.15 -10.74 0.18
N VAL A 229 3.48 -11.84 0.87
CA VAL A 229 3.35 -11.97 2.33
C VAL A 229 4.32 -11.06 3.10
N MET A 230 5.45 -10.72 2.50
CA MET A 230 6.51 -9.91 3.11
C MET A 230 6.24 -8.39 2.95
N HIS A 231 6.79 -7.58 3.86
CA HIS A 231 6.60 -6.11 3.87
C HIS A 231 7.42 -5.34 2.81
N HIS A 232 7.79 -5.97 1.70
CA HIS A 232 8.54 -5.33 0.61
C HIS A 232 7.94 -5.70 -0.75
N PRO A 233 8.00 -4.80 -1.76
CA PRO A 233 7.52 -5.09 -3.10
C PRO A 233 8.23 -6.31 -3.70
N ALA A 234 7.44 -7.30 -4.11
CA ALA A 234 7.90 -8.55 -4.73
C ALA A 234 7.70 -8.56 -6.25
N TRP A 235 6.89 -7.65 -6.78
CA TRP A 235 6.62 -7.53 -8.20
C TRP A 235 6.46 -6.07 -8.61
N VAL A 236 6.79 -5.76 -9.86
CA VAL A 236 6.71 -4.41 -10.43
C VAL A 236 6.21 -4.50 -11.87
N GLU A 237 5.30 -3.61 -12.24
CA GLU A 237 4.98 -3.28 -13.64
C GLU A 237 5.21 -1.79 -13.84
N ALA A 238 6.26 -1.43 -14.56
CA ALA A 238 6.61 -0.05 -14.84
C ALA A 238 5.95 0.48 -16.12
N ASP A 239 5.71 1.79 -16.16
CA ASP A 239 5.18 2.48 -17.33
C ASP A 239 6.19 2.43 -18.50
N GLU A 240 7.48 2.40 -18.19
CA GLU A 240 8.61 2.36 -19.13
C GLU A 240 9.57 1.19 -18.83
N PRO A 241 10.41 0.76 -19.80
CA PRO A 241 11.38 -0.32 -19.56
C PRO A 241 12.27 -0.06 -18.35
N LEU A 242 12.47 -1.10 -17.55
CA LEU A 242 13.21 -1.05 -16.30
C LEU A 242 14.72 -0.95 -16.54
N SER A 243 15.33 -0.07 -15.77
CA SER A 243 16.77 0.00 -15.51
C SER A 243 16.98 -0.13 -14.01
N THR A 244 18.21 -0.40 -13.58
CA THR A 244 18.52 -0.44 -12.15
C THR A 244 18.10 0.86 -11.45
N ARG A 245 18.31 2.01 -12.10
CA ARG A 245 17.90 3.32 -11.56
C ARG A 245 16.38 3.47 -11.46
N SER A 246 15.62 3.18 -12.51
CA SER A 246 14.16 3.33 -12.46
C SER A 246 13.51 2.32 -11.51
N LEU A 247 14.05 1.10 -11.42
CA LEU A 247 13.60 0.10 -10.46
C LEU A 247 13.84 0.56 -9.01
N ARG A 248 15.04 1.08 -8.70
CA ARG A 248 15.37 1.59 -7.35
C ARG A 248 14.34 2.63 -6.87
N VAL A 249 13.97 3.58 -7.73
CA VAL A 249 12.98 4.61 -7.42
C VAL A 249 11.60 4.02 -7.12
N LEU A 250 11.23 2.90 -7.77
CA LEU A 250 9.94 2.25 -7.57
C LEU A 250 9.89 1.42 -6.28
N VAL A 251 10.93 0.62 -5.99
CA VAL A 251 10.84 -0.43 -4.95
C VAL A 251 11.48 -0.08 -3.62
N ALA A 252 12.33 0.95 -3.57
CA ALA A 252 13.10 1.28 -2.37
C ALA A 252 13.38 2.80 -2.25
N GLN A 253 12.56 3.48 -1.45
CA GLN A 253 12.76 4.91 -1.13
C GLN A 253 14.07 5.15 -0.35
N ASP A 254 14.51 4.16 0.41
CA ASP A 254 15.75 4.11 1.17
C ASP A 254 16.87 3.38 0.41
N SER A 255 16.80 3.35 -0.93
CA SER A 255 17.87 2.79 -1.74
C SER A 255 19.18 3.57 -1.57
N VAL A 256 20.29 2.83 -1.62
CA VAL A 256 21.63 3.40 -1.51
C VAL A 256 22.47 2.97 -2.70
N ASP A 257 23.50 3.77 -3.02
CA ASP A 257 24.50 3.40 -4.01
C ASP A 257 25.52 2.45 -3.38
N PRO A 258 25.64 1.17 -3.82
CA PRO A 258 26.46 0.16 -3.14
C PRO A 258 27.92 0.59 -2.88
N PRO A 259 28.65 1.18 -3.85
CA PRO A 259 30.03 1.62 -3.64
C PRO A 259 30.17 2.68 -2.55
N GLN A 260 29.18 3.55 -2.36
CA GLN A 260 29.21 4.61 -1.34
C GLN A 260 29.12 4.07 0.09
N VAL A 261 28.60 2.84 0.25
CA VAL A 261 28.48 2.15 1.55
C VAL A 261 29.45 0.98 1.69
N GLY A 262 30.44 0.88 0.79
CA GLY A 262 31.49 -0.14 0.83
C GLY A 262 31.00 -1.55 0.54
N VAL A 263 29.91 -1.67 -0.25
CA VAL A 263 29.34 -2.94 -0.70
C VAL A 263 29.58 -3.08 -2.20
N ASN A 264 30.03 -4.25 -2.64
CA ASN A 264 30.31 -4.52 -4.05
C ASN A 264 29.23 -5.43 -4.64
N VAL A 265 28.18 -4.79 -5.17
CA VAL A 265 27.03 -5.44 -5.82
C VAL A 265 26.95 -4.91 -7.24
N PRO A 266 26.95 -5.78 -8.27
CA PRO A 266 26.78 -5.37 -9.65
C PRO A 266 25.36 -4.87 -9.89
N GLU A 267 25.21 -3.84 -10.71
CA GLU A 267 23.88 -3.26 -11.02
C GLU A 267 22.98 -4.24 -11.78
N THR A 268 23.59 -5.10 -12.59
CA THR A 268 22.91 -6.09 -13.44
C THR A 268 23.67 -7.41 -13.37
N LEU A 269 22.92 -8.50 -13.30
CA LEU A 269 23.39 -9.87 -13.50
C LEU A 269 22.62 -10.47 -14.68
N THR A 270 23.17 -11.52 -15.29
CA THR A 270 22.54 -12.18 -16.44
C THR A 270 22.40 -13.66 -16.15
N LEU A 271 21.15 -14.15 -16.07
CA LEU A 271 20.87 -15.59 -15.97
C LEU A 271 21.29 -16.32 -17.24
N PRO A 272 21.51 -17.64 -17.16
CA PRO A 272 21.59 -18.49 -18.33
C PRO A 272 20.39 -18.27 -19.27
N GLY A 273 20.67 -18.16 -20.56
CA GLY A 273 19.67 -17.78 -21.57
C GLY A 273 19.46 -16.28 -21.75
N GLY A 274 20.29 -15.42 -21.13
CA GLY A 274 20.35 -13.98 -21.42
C GLY A 274 19.30 -13.14 -20.70
N ARG A 275 18.60 -13.69 -19.70
CA ARG A 275 17.59 -12.96 -18.94
C ARG A 275 18.25 -12.05 -17.91
N ALA A 276 17.89 -10.77 -17.91
CA ALA A 276 18.50 -9.77 -17.05
C ALA A 276 17.92 -9.82 -15.63
N ILE A 277 18.80 -9.69 -14.64
CA ILE A 277 18.48 -9.44 -13.23
C ILE A 277 19.02 -8.06 -12.87
N LEU A 278 18.19 -7.22 -12.27
CA LEU A 278 18.59 -5.92 -11.74
C LEU A 278 18.77 -5.99 -10.22
N SER A 279 19.77 -5.26 -9.71
CA SER A 279 20.12 -5.26 -8.29
C SER A 279 19.75 -3.95 -7.61
N VAL A 280 19.01 -4.06 -6.49
CA VAL A 280 18.67 -2.93 -5.62
C VAL A 280 19.27 -3.19 -4.24
N VAL A 281 20.01 -2.21 -3.71
CA VAL A 281 20.46 -2.23 -2.32
C VAL A 281 19.72 -1.15 -1.56
N SER A 282 19.13 -1.51 -0.42
CA SER A 282 18.34 -0.62 0.43
C SER A 282 18.55 -0.92 1.92
N GLY A 283 18.00 -0.09 2.80
CA GLY A 283 18.13 -0.22 4.24
C GLY A 283 19.18 0.73 4.84
N GLN A 284 19.62 0.40 6.05
CA GLN A 284 20.52 1.26 6.83
C GLN A 284 21.89 0.63 6.96
N ASN A 285 22.96 1.40 6.74
CA ASN A 285 24.32 0.90 6.83
C ASN A 285 24.70 0.56 8.29
N PRO A 286 24.95 -0.73 8.62
CA PRO A 286 25.30 -1.13 9.98
C PRO A 286 26.67 -0.65 10.44
N TYR A 287 27.58 -0.30 9.52
CA TYR A 287 28.89 0.27 9.85
C TYR A 287 28.98 1.74 9.42
N ALA A 288 27.91 2.50 9.65
CA ALA A 288 27.91 3.95 9.46
C ALA A 288 28.87 4.68 10.42
N THR A 289 29.23 4.06 11.55
CA THR A 289 30.22 4.58 12.49
C THR A 289 31.47 3.72 12.43
N GLU A 290 32.64 4.35 12.24
CA GLU A 290 33.90 3.64 12.14
C GLU A 290 34.20 2.80 13.39
N GLY A 291 34.67 1.57 13.19
CA GLY A 291 35.01 0.64 14.27
C GLY A 291 33.81 0.08 15.07
N LYS A 292 32.56 0.41 14.70
CA LYS A 292 31.36 -0.08 15.36
C LYS A 292 30.39 -0.69 14.35
N CYS A 293 29.71 -1.76 14.77
CA CYS A 293 28.59 -2.32 14.02
C CYS A 293 27.32 -2.18 14.85
N ASP A 294 26.28 -1.62 14.24
CA ASP A 294 24.94 -1.50 14.81
C ASP A 294 24.08 -2.69 14.35
N GLY A 295 23.72 -3.57 15.30
CA GLY A 295 22.95 -4.79 15.02
C GLY A 295 21.49 -4.55 14.66
N ASP A 296 20.98 -3.35 14.93
CA ASP A 296 19.60 -2.96 14.58
C ASP A 296 19.48 -2.46 13.14
N ARG A 297 20.61 -2.38 12.42
CA ARG A 297 20.70 -1.91 11.04
C ARG A 297 21.13 -3.03 10.12
N GLU A 298 20.58 -3.05 8.92
CA GLU A 298 20.97 -3.98 7.86
C GLU A 298 20.82 -3.30 6.50
N LEU A 299 21.78 -3.54 5.61
CA LEU A 299 21.60 -3.30 4.18
C LEU A 299 21.13 -4.59 3.54
N ARG A 300 20.09 -4.53 2.72
CA ARG A 300 19.52 -5.67 2.00
C ARG A 300 19.75 -5.54 0.50
N LEU A 301 20.02 -6.67 -0.14
CA LEU A 301 20.13 -6.87 -1.57
C LEU A 301 18.82 -7.51 -2.08
N GLY A 302 18.09 -6.78 -2.90
CA GLY A 302 17.01 -7.31 -3.72
C GLY A 302 17.49 -7.57 -5.15
N LEU A 303 17.35 -8.81 -5.62
CA LEU A 303 17.56 -9.15 -7.03
C LEU A 303 16.22 -9.30 -7.73
N TYR A 304 16.08 -8.67 -8.89
CA TYR A 304 14.83 -8.59 -9.62
C TYR A 304 14.99 -9.11 -11.05
N LEU A 305 14.35 -10.23 -11.37
CA LEU A 305 14.30 -10.76 -12.74
C LEU A 305 13.41 -9.87 -13.60
N VAL A 306 13.95 -9.37 -14.70
CA VAL A 306 13.20 -8.61 -15.69
C VAL A 306 12.49 -9.57 -16.65
N ILE A 307 11.19 -9.37 -16.84
CA ILE A 307 10.31 -10.28 -17.57
C ILE A 307 9.74 -9.60 -18.83
N GLY A 308 9.56 -10.38 -19.89
CA GLY A 308 8.85 -9.97 -21.10
C GLY A 308 9.55 -8.83 -21.83
N LYS A 309 8.84 -7.72 -22.04
CA LYS A 309 9.32 -6.54 -22.80
C LYS A 309 10.19 -5.58 -21.97
N GLY A 310 10.65 -6.00 -20.80
CA GLY A 310 11.51 -5.19 -19.95
C GLY A 310 10.78 -4.28 -18.96
N LYS A 311 9.43 -4.24 -18.96
CA LYS A 311 8.64 -3.37 -18.07
C LYS A 311 8.25 -4.04 -16.75
N THR A 312 8.27 -5.36 -16.73
CA THR A 312 7.88 -6.16 -15.57
C THR A 312 9.13 -6.66 -14.85
N ALA A 313 9.13 -6.63 -13.53
CA ALA A 313 10.15 -7.29 -12.73
C ALA A 313 9.56 -8.06 -11.55
N GLN A 314 10.17 -9.19 -11.23
CA GLN A 314 9.83 -10.01 -10.07
C GLN A 314 11.05 -10.16 -9.19
N ARG A 315 10.89 -9.98 -7.88
CA ARG A 315 11.97 -10.19 -6.92
C ARG A 315 12.23 -11.69 -6.78
N VAL A 316 13.47 -12.09 -7.05
CA VAL A 316 13.90 -13.49 -7.08
C VAL A 316 14.88 -13.83 -5.96
N LEU A 317 15.41 -12.81 -5.27
CA LEU A 317 16.18 -12.95 -4.04
C LEU A 317 16.01 -11.69 -3.18
N ASP A 318 15.92 -11.89 -1.87
CA ASP A 318 16.06 -10.86 -0.86
C ASP A 318 17.04 -11.38 0.21
N TRP A 319 18.21 -10.78 0.31
CA TRP A 319 19.31 -11.28 1.14
C TRP A 319 20.12 -10.13 1.75
N PRO A 320 20.77 -10.30 2.91
CA PRO A 320 21.63 -9.24 3.45
C PRO A 320 22.76 -8.85 2.49
N ALA A 321 22.90 -7.56 2.21
CA ALA A 321 24.06 -6.97 1.55
C ALA A 321 25.15 -6.57 2.57
N ALA A 322 24.74 -6.16 3.76
CA ALA A 322 25.63 -5.98 4.90
C ALA A 322 24.89 -6.11 6.24
N SER A 323 25.44 -6.88 7.16
CA SER A 323 24.96 -7.02 8.55
C SER A 323 26.14 -7.23 9.50
N CYS A 324 25.93 -7.12 10.81
CA CYS A 324 27.01 -7.40 11.78
C CYS A 324 27.44 -8.87 11.79
N ALA A 325 26.51 -9.79 11.48
CA ALA A 325 26.80 -11.21 11.44
C ALA A 325 27.64 -11.60 10.21
N LEU A 326 27.32 -11.01 9.05
CA LEU A 326 27.93 -11.39 7.78
C LEU A 326 29.08 -10.46 7.37
N GLY A 327 29.21 -9.24 7.88
CA GLY A 327 30.11 -8.27 7.29
C GLY A 327 29.47 -7.54 6.11
N ARG A 328 30.27 -7.07 5.16
CA ARG A 328 29.83 -6.45 3.90
C ARG A 328 29.96 -7.44 2.76
N ALA A 329 29.01 -7.46 1.83
CA ALA A 329 29.18 -8.19 0.57
C ALA A 329 30.31 -7.54 -0.25
N LEU A 330 31.38 -8.29 -0.47
CA LEU A 330 32.56 -7.89 -1.24
C LEU A 330 32.53 -8.42 -2.68
N SER A 331 31.69 -9.41 -2.94
CA SER A 331 31.41 -9.92 -4.27
C SER A 331 29.99 -10.48 -4.36
N VAL A 332 29.36 -10.25 -5.50
CA VAL A 332 28.14 -10.94 -5.93
C VAL A 332 28.37 -11.34 -7.37
N SER A 333 28.34 -12.64 -7.65
CA SER A 333 28.60 -13.18 -8.98
C SER A 333 27.62 -14.30 -9.31
N LEU A 334 27.19 -14.32 -10.56
CA LEU A 334 26.33 -15.35 -11.13
C LEU A 334 27.10 -16.02 -12.26
N ASP A 335 27.24 -17.34 -12.21
CA ASP A 335 27.94 -18.10 -13.24
C ASP A 335 27.03 -18.54 -14.39
N GLU A 336 27.63 -19.20 -15.39
CA GLU A 336 26.94 -19.68 -16.60
C GLU A 336 25.96 -20.84 -16.33
N GLU A 337 26.07 -21.48 -15.17
CA GLU A 337 25.23 -22.60 -14.74
C GLU A 337 24.04 -22.09 -13.90
N GLY A 338 24.01 -20.80 -13.57
CA GLY A 338 22.96 -20.18 -12.77
C GLY A 338 23.18 -20.29 -11.27
N ALA A 339 24.41 -20.58 -10.83
CA ALA A 339 24.78 -20.52 -9.43
C ALA A 339 25.18 -19.08 -9.04
N LEU A 340 24.50 -18.55 -8.04
CA LEU A 340 24.76 -17.23 -7.48
C LEU A 340 25.61 -17.39 -6.22
N THR A 341 26.70 -16.64 -6.16
CA THR A 341 27.62 -16.61 -5.02
C THR A 341 27.71 -15.20 -4.44
N ILE A 342 27.58 -15.07 -3.12
CA ILE A 342 27.80 -13.82 -2.40
C ILE A 342 28.93 -14.03 -1.39
N GLY A 343 30.05 -13.34 -1.57
CA GLY A 343 31.20 -13.36 -0.66
C GLY A 343 31.20 -12.16 0.27
N TYR A 344 31.49 -12.37 1.56
CA TYR A 344 31.46 -11.33 2.57
C TYR A 344 32.82 -11.04 3.22
N SER A 345 32.94 -9.85 3.81
CA SER A 345 34.15 -9.39 4.47
C SER A 345 34.54 -10.16 5.73
N ASN A 346 33.61 -10.91 6.34
CA ASN A 346 33.94 -11.81 7.45
C ASN A 346 34.52 -13.18 6.97
N GLY A 347 34.65 -13.38 5.65
CA GLY A 347 35.11 -14.62 5.03
C GLY A 347 34.00 -15.62 4.70
N ALA A 348 32.74 -15.35 5.04
CA ALA A 348 31.61 -16.19 4.67
C ALA A 348 31.32 -16.09 3.17
N THR A 349 30.94 -17.21 2.58
CA THR A 349 30.44 -17.31 1.21
C THR A 349 29.09 -18.00 1.25
N ILE A 350 28.08 -17.38 0.65
CA ILE A 350 26.72 -17.94 0.58
C ILE A 350 26.41 -18.24 -0.88
N ASN A 351 25.97 -19.48 -1.13
CA ASN A 351 25.69 -20.00 -2.45
C ASN A 351 24.18 -20.22 -2.64
N PHE A 352 23.71 -19.93 -3.84
CA PHE A 352 22.34 -20.15 -4.27
C PHE A 352 22.30 -20.79 -5.65
N VAL A 353 21.24 -21.54 -5.91
CA VAL A 353 20.95 -22.14 -7.20
C VAL A 353 19.66 -21.54 -7.74
N TRP A 354 19.62 -21.29 -9.04
CA TRP A 354 18.42 -20.85 -9.72
C TRP A 354 17.38 -21.99 -9.83
N SER A 355 16.19 -21.82 -9.24
CA SER A 355 15.10 -22.82 -9.21
C SER A 355 13.99 -22.56 -10.22
N ALA A 356 14.32 -21.85 -11.32
CA ALA A 356 13.44 -21.44 -12.42
C ALA A 356 12.68 -20.12 -12.23
N ASP A 357 12.27 -19.80 -11.00
CA ASP A 357 11.57 -18.56 -10.65
C ASP A 357 12.19 -17.78 -9.48
N HIS A 358 13.05 -18.40 -8.67
CA HIS A 358 13.81 -17.74 -7.60
C HIS A 358 15.20 -18.34 -7.39
N PHE A 359 15.97 -17.76 -6.46
CA PHE A 359 17.23 -18.33 -5.99
C PHE A 359 17.01 -19.06 -4.67
N ASP A 360 17.35 -20.35 -4.66
CA ASP A 360 17.34 -21.19 -3.46
C ASP A 360 18.73 -21.32 -2.87
N ARG A 361 18.85 -21.14 -1.56
CA ARG A 361 20.12 -21.35 -0.86
C ARG A 361 20.51 -22.83 -0.94
N THR A 362 21.72 -23.13 -1.42
CA THR A 362 22.19 -24.51 -1.61
C THR A 362 22.60 -25.20 -0.30
N GLU A 363 22.86 -24.43 0.76
CA GLU A 363 23.26 -24.94 2.06
C GLU A 363 22.12 -24.90 3.09
N LEU A 364 21.39 -26.02 3.21
CA LEU A 364 20.58 -26.32 4.40
C LEU A 364 21.46 -26.99 5.46
N GLY A 365 22.15 -26.18 6.27
CA GLY A 365 22.58 -26.57 7.61
C GLY A 365 24.08 -26.54 7.89
N LYS A 366 24.45 -25.71 8.86
CA LYS A 366 25.06 -26.12 10.14
C LYS A 366 24.72 -25.03 11.16
N ARG A 367 23.91 -25.36 12.16
CA ARG A 367 23.80 -24.57 13.39
C ARG A 367 25.08 -24.75 14.20
#